data_AF-A0A392QSF0-F1
#
_entry.id   AF-A0A392QSF0-F1
#
_cell.length_a   1.000
_cell.length_b   1.000
_cell.length_c   1.000
_cell.angle_alpha   90.00
_cell.angle_beta   90.00
_cell.angle_gamma   90.00
#
_symmetry.space_group_name_H-M   'P 1'
#
loop_
_entity.id
_entity.type
_entity.pdbx_description
1 polymer ?
#
loop_
_entity_poly.entity_id
_entity_poly.type
_entity_poly.pdbx_seq_one_letter_code
_entity_poly.pdbx_strand_id
1 'polypeptide(L)'
;KPLVFDRINTDDQSKLEEVDGSNSNVNLDNNSNDLSENKDERALSEIEKEAWKLLRGAVVTYCGNPVGTVAANDPADKQPLYYDQVLIRDFVPSALTFLLNGEGEIIKNFLLNTLQLQVTVMI
;
A
#
# COMPACT_ATOMS: atom_id res chain seq x y z
N LYS A 1 5.51 3.53 37.41
CA LYS A 1 5.41 5.01 37.50
C LYS A 1 4.63 5.46 36.27
N PRO A 2 3.36 5.87 36.37
CA PRO A 2 2.60 6.26 35.19
C PRO A 2 3.00 7.66 34.75
N LEU A 3 2.98 7.91 33.44
CA LEU A 3 3.25 9.21 32.84
C LEU A 3 1.98 10.07 32.95
N VAL A 4 2.08 11.19 33.64
CA VAL A 4 1.05 12.23 33.77
C VAL A 4 1.19 13.15 32.57
N PHE A 5 0.12 13.31 31.78
CA PHE A 5 0.06 14.32 30.73
C PHE A 5 -0.71 15.52 31.26
N ASP A 6 -0.05 16.67 31.31
CA ASP A 6 -0.66 17.94 31.69
C ASP A 6 -1.59 18.41 30.56
N ARG A 7 -2.85 18.69 30.91
CA ARG A 7 -3.86 19.23 30.00
C ARG A 7 -3.58 20.70 29.75
N ILE A 8 -3.32 21.05 28.50
CA ILE A 8 -3.26 22.45 28.07
C ILE A 8 -4.71 22.92 27.90
N ASN A 9 -5.16 23.81 28.79
CA ASN A 9 -6.38 24.58 28.61
C ASN A 9 -6.09 25.73 27.65
N THR A 10 -6.76 25.73 26.50
CA THR A 10 -6.94 26.95 25.70
C THR A 10 -8.44 27.14 25.53
N ASP A 11 -9.00 27.92 26.45
CA ASP A 11 -10.30 28.55 26.28
C ASP A 11 -10.15 29.59 25.17
N ASP A 12 -10.66 29.28 23.97
CA ASP A 12 -11.04 30.32 23.01
C ASP A 12 -12.35 29.91 22.35
N GLN A 13 -13.41 30.58 22.80
CA GLN A 13 -14.74 30.56 22.20
C GLN A 13 -14.66 31.00 20.74
N SER A 14 -14.96 30.09 19.82
CA SER A 14 -15.50 30.47 18.51
C SER A 14 -16.78 29.71 18.25
N LYS A 15 -17.81 30.50 17.94
CA LYS A 15 -19.22 30.14 17.81
C LYS A 15 -19.44 29.04 16.78
N LEU A 16 -20.34 28.13 17.13
CA LEU A 16 -21.08 27.30 16.18
C LEU A 16 -21.84 28.22 15.21
N GLU A 17 -21.47 28.19 13.94
CA GLU A 17 -22.37 28.53 12.85
C GLU A 17 -22.70 27.25 12.10
N GLU A 18 -23.97 26.85 12.18
CA GLU A 18 -24.56 25.85 11.31
C GLU A 18 -24.54 26.39 9.87
N VAL A 19 -23.84 25.70 8.97
CA VAL A 19 -23.98 25.91 7.53
C VAL A 19 -24.57 24.67 6.90
N ASP A 20 -25.80 24.89 6.44
CA ASP A 20 -26.68 24.06 5.64
C ASP A 20 -26.03 23.57 4.33
N GLY A 21 -26.36 22.31 4.00
CA GLY A 21 -26.41 21.72 2.67
C GLY A 21 -25.53 22.27 1.57
N SER A 22 -24.44 21.55 1.26
CA SER A 22 -23.95 21.46 -0.12
C SER A 22 -23.35 20.10 -0.39
N ASN A 23 -24.08 19.32 -1.18
CA ASN A 23 -23.63 18.07 -1.80
C ASN A 23 -22.33 18.33 -2.57
N SER A 24 -21.18 18.00 -1.98
CA SER A 24 -19.94 17.85 -2.73
C SER A 24 -20.00 16.52 -3.46
N ASN A 25 -20.63 16.51 -4.63
CA ASN A 25 -20.35 15.52 -5.66
C ASN A 25 -18.88 15.71 -6.07
N VAL A 26 -17.99 15.00 -5.39
CA VAL A 26 -16.62 14.81 -5.88
C VAL A 26 -16.76 13.93 -7.12
N ASN A 27 -16.94 14.57 -8.28
CA ASN A 27 -16.82 13.90 -9.55
C ASN A 27 -15.33 13.55 -9.68
N LEU A 28 -14.99 12.32 -9.32
CA LEU A 28 -13.70 11.74 -9.66
C LEU A 28 -13.75 11.51 -11.16
N ASP A 29 -13.40 12.56 -11.92
CA ASP A 29 -13.21 12.46 -13.35
C ASP A 29 -12.16 11.38 -13.60
N ASN A 30 -12.63 10.20 -14.00
CA ASN A 30 -11.83 9.05 -14.41
C ASN A 30 -11.14 9.35 -15.75
N ASN A 31 -10.29 10.36 -15.80
CA ASN A 31 -9.32 10.51 -16.87
C ASN A 31 -7.94 10.08 -16.37
N SER A 32 -7.85 8.79 -16.02
CA SER A 32 -6.58 8.08 -15.81
C SER A 32 -5.93 7.78 -17.16
N ASN A 33 -5.62 8.82 -17.94
CA ASN A 33 -4.89 8.66 -19.20
C ASN A 33 -3.58 9.46 -19.23
N ASP A 34 -3.16 10.06 -18.12
CA ASP A 34 -1.96 10.90 -18.07
C ASP A 34 -0.74 10.19 -17.45
N LEU A 35 -0.43 8.99 -17.97
CA LEU A 35 0.90 8.38 -17.83
C LEU A 35 1.37 7.76 -19.15
N SER A 36 0.79 8.17 -20.29
CA SER A 36 1.31 7.83 -21.61
C SER A 36 2.51 8.71 -21.96
N GLU A 37 3.46 8.85 -21.05
CA GLU A 37 4.76 9.39 -21.38
C GLU A 37 5.60 8.23 -21.90
N ASN A 38 5.84 8.26 -23.21
CA ASN A 38 6.81 7.47 -23.98
C ASN A 38 7.80 6.70 -23.09
N LYS A 39 7.47 5.45 -22.75
CA LYS A 39 8.47 4.51 -22.24
C LYS A 39 9.42 4.26 -23.41
N ASP A 40 10.53 4.99 -23.46
CA ASP A 40 11.72 4.48 -24.12
C ASP A 40 12.02 3.13 -23.43
N GLU A 41 11.58 2.04 -24.06
CA GLU A 41 11.77 0.68 -23.55
C GLU A 41 13.26 0.37 -23.61
N ARG A 42 13.97 0.82 -22.58
CA ARG A 42 15.35 0.44 -22.33
C ARG A 42 15.37 -1.08 -22.18
N ALA A 43 16.20 -1.73 -22.99
CA ALA A 43 16.44 -3.15 -22.83
C ALA A 43 16.96 -3.44 -21.42
N LEU A 44 16.25 -4.30 -20.68
CA LEU A 44 16.68 -4.77 -19.37
C LEU A 44 17.94 -5.62 -19.50
N SER A 45 18.90 -5.41 -18.60
CA SER A 45 20.03 -6.30 -18.42
C SER A 45 19.58 -7.67 -17.91
N GLU A 46 20.43 -8.70 -18.07
CA GLU A 46 20.11 -10.05 -17.57
C GLU A 46 19.84 -10.09 -16.07
N ILE A 47 20.57 -9.29 -15.27
CA ILE A 47 20.35 -9.22 -13.83
C ILE A 47 19.02 -8.55 -13.47
N GLU A 48 18.60 -7.53 -14.23
CA GLU A 48 17.29 -6.90 -14.05
C GLU A 48 16.16 -7.88 -14.41
N LYS A 49 16.32 -8.67 -15.48
CA LYS A 49 15.35 -9.71 -15.85
C LYS A 49 15.22 -10.78 -14.77
N GLU A 50 16.35 -11.24 -14.22
CA GLU A 50 16.36 -12.20 -13.13
C GLU A 50 15.73 -11.64 -11.86
N ALA A 51 16.07 -10.39 -11.49
CA ALA A 51 15.47 -9.71 -10.35
C ALA A 51 13.95 -9.57 -10.49
N TRP A 52 13.46 -9.20 -11.68
CA TRP A 52 12.03 -9.17 -11.96
C TRP A 52 11.37 -10.54 -11.82
N LYS A 53 12.01 -11.60 -12.33
CA LYS A 53 11.50 -12.96 -12.18
C LYS A 53 11.37 -13.36 -10.70
N LEU A 54 12.37 -13.04 -9.89
CA LEU A 54 12.34 -13.32 -8.45
C LEU A 54 11.27 -12.50 -7.72
N LEU A 55 11.17 -11.21 -8.01
CA LEU A 55 10.14 -10.32 -7.44
C LEU A 55 8.73 -10.82 -7.76
N ARG A 56 8.49 -11.26 -9.00
CA ARG A 56 7.20 -11.86 -9.40
C ARG A 56 6.93 -13.18 -8.72
N GLY A 57 7.95 -14.00 -8.52
CA GLY A 57 7.85 -15.25 -7.78
C GLY A 57 7.47 -15.04 -6.31
N ALA A 58 7.73 -13.86 -5.74
CA ALA A 58 7.36 -13.52 -4.37
C ALA A 58 5.94 -12.96 -4.22
N VAL A 59 5.19 -12.72 -5.31
CA VAL A 59 3.85 -12.11 -5.24
C VAL A 59 2.85 -13.04 -4.54
N VAL A 60 2.13 -12.48 -3.58
CA VAL A 60 1.03 -13.13 -2.87
C VAL A 60 -0.29 -12.71 -3.50
N THR A 61 -1.19 -13.67 -3.72
CA THR A 61 -2.54 -13.41 -4.21
C THR A 61 -3.58 -13.76 -3.15
N TYR A 62 -4.67 -12.98 -3.12
CA TYR A 62 -5.85 -13.24 -2.31
C TYR A 62 -7.09 -13.07 -3.19
N CYS A 63 -7.97 -14.09 -3.21
CA CYS A 63 -9.11 -14.14 -4.12
C CYS A 63 -8.75 -13.89 -5.60
N GLY A 64 -7.57 -14.35 -6.03
CA GLY A 64 -7.08 -14.17 -7.40
C GLY A 64 -6.43 -12.81 -7.69
N ASN A 65 -6.46 -11.86 -6.76
CA ASN A 65 -5.87 -10.53 -6.93
C ASN A 65 -4.50 -10.46 -6.24
N PRO A 66 -3.50 -9.79 -6.81
CA PRO A 66 -2.21 -9.59 -6.15
C PRO A 66 -2.38 -8.61 -4.98
N VAL A 67 -1.85 -8.97 -3.80
CA VAL A 67 -2.03 -8.20 -2.56
C VAL A 67 -0.74 -7.88 -1.83
N GLY A 68 0.42 -8.33 -2.30
CA GLY A 68 1.70 -8.07 -1.64
C GLY A 68 2.81 -9.00 -2.13
N THR A 69 3.95 -9.00 -1.43
CA THR A 69 5.04 -9.96 -1.62
C THR A 69 5.40 -10.63 -0.31
N VAL A 70 5.76 -11.91 -0.33
CA VAL A 70 6.36 -12.58 0.84
C VAL A 70 7.70 -11.95 1.18
N ALA A 71 8.08 -11.95 2.46
CA ALA A 71 9.37 -11.41 2.89
C ALA A 71 10.56 -12.27 2.40
N ALA A 72 10.40 -13.59 2.33
CA ALA A 72 11.34 -14.48 1.65
C ALA A 72 10.63 -15.62 0.92
N ASN A 73 11.12 -15.94 -0.28
CA ASN A 73 10.67 -17.08 -1.07
C ASN A 73 11.77 -18.14 -1.15
N ASP A 74 12.21 -18.63 0.01
CA ASP A 74 13.26 -19.65 0.12
C ASP A 74 12.64 -21.05 0.24
N PRO A 75 12.75 -21.91 -0.79
CA PRO A 75 12.23 -23.29 -0.72
C PRO A 75 13.02 -24.19 0.23
N ALA A 76 14.21 -23.79 0.68
CA ALA A 76 15.00 -24.54 1.65
C ALA A 76 14.56 -24.26 3.10
N ASP A 77 13.75 -23.23 3.33
CA ASP A 77 13.27 -22.88 4.66
C ASP A 77 12.14 -23.81 5.11
N LYS A 78 12.46 -24.68 6.08
CA LYS A 78 11.52 -25.66 6.63
C LYS A 78 10.60 -25.07 7.70
N GLN A 79 10.93 -23.88 8.22
CA GLN A 79 10.16 -23.19 9.25
C GLN A 79 10.25 -21.68 9.01
N PRO A 80 9.52 -21.16 8.01
CA PRO A 80 9.49 -19.74 7.72
C PRO A 80 8.82 -19.00 8.88
N LEU A 81 9.64 -18.54 9.82
CA LEU A 81 9.21 -17.76 10.98
C LEU A 81 8.84 -16.35 10.50
N TYR A 82 7.59 -16.15 10.09
CA TYR A 82 7.05 -14.88 9.58
C TYR A 82 7.54 -14.48 8.18
N TYR A 83 8.50 -15.20 7.59
CA TYR A 83 9.06 -14.88 6.29
C TYR A 83 8.16 -15.30 5.10
N ASP A 84 7.18 -16.17 5.35
CA ASP A 84 6.13 -16.56 4.42
C ASP A 84 4.96 -15.56 4.37
N GLN A 85 5.03 -14.47 5.14
CA GLN A 85 3.98 -13.47 5.24
C GLN A 85 4.32 -12.19 4.48
N VAL A 86 3.28 -11.39 4.22
CA VAL A 86 3.43 -10.03 3.69
C VAL A 86 3.68 -9.07 4.86
N LEU A 87 4.93 -8.72 5.09
CA LEU A 87 5.30 -7.69 6.07
C LEU A 87 5.18 -6.30 5.45
N ILE A 88 4.46 -5.39 6.10
CA ILE A 88 4.21 -4.03 5.60
C ILE A 88 5.51 -3.32 5.24
N ARG A 89 6.50 -3.36 6.14
CA ARG A 89 7.82 -2.73 5.95
C ARG A 89 8.53 -3.28 4.71
N ASP A 90 8.44 -4.59 4.50
CA ASP A 90 9.21 -5.28 3.47
C ASP A 90 8.51 -5.19 2.10
N PHE A 91 7.20 -4.93 2.06
CA PHE A 91 6.47 -4.67 0.83
C PHE A 91 6.73 -3.27 0.23
N VAL A 92 7.12 -2.28 1.02
CA VAL A 92 7.37 -0.89 0.53
C VAL A 92 8.32 -0.83 -0.69
N PRO A 93 9.51 -1.45 -0.69
CA PRO A 93 10.38 -1.43 -1.87
C PRO A 93 9.77 -2.15 -3.10
N SER A 94 9.04 -3.25 -2.88
CA SER A 94 8.31 -3.95 -3.95
C SER A 94 7.21 -3.06 -4.55
N ALA A 95 6.44 -2.37 -3.70
CA ALA A 95 5.39 -1.45 -4.11
C ALA A 95 5.93 -0.32 -4.99
N LEU A 96 7.05 0.28 -4.60
CA LEU A 96 7.70 1.32 -5.41
C LEU A 96 8.14 0.78 -6.77
N THR A 97 8.69 -0.44 -6.80
CA THR A 97 9.13 -1.10 -8.04
C THR A 97 7.97 -1.34 -9.00
N PHE A 98 6.85 -1.85 -8.50
CA PHE A 98 5.63 -2.04 -9.30
C PHE A 98 5.02 -0.71 -9.75
N LEU A 99 4.98 0.31 -8.88
CA LEU A 99 4.49 1.65 -9.24
C LEU A 99 5.30 2.26 -10.39
N LEU A 100 6.63 2.23 -10.29
CA LEU A 100 7.52 2.72 -11.34
C LEU A 100 7.36 1.95 -12.66
N ASN A 101 6.93 0.69 -12.59
CA ASN A 101 6.62 -0.09 -13.79
C ASN A 101 5.20 0.16 -14.34
N GLY A 102 4.36 0.94 -13.66
CA GLY A 102 2.97 1.22 -14.05
C GLY A 102 1.97 0.17 -13.55
N GLU A 103 2.35 -0.66 -12.58
CA GLU A 103 1.55 -1.77 -12.07
C GLU A 103 0.93 -1.46 -10.71
N GLY A 104 0.00 -0.50 -10.70
CA GLY A 104 -0.62 0.03 -9.48
C GLY A 104 -1.56 -0.93 -8.74
N GLU A 105 -2.04 -1.99 -9.39
CA GLU A 105 -3.10 -2.86 -8.86
C GLU A 105 -2.69 -3.56 -7.55
N ILE A 106 -1.47 -4.12 -7.50
CA ILE A 106 -0.97 -4.80 -6.29
C ILE A 106 -0.88 -3.85 -5.09
N ILE A 107 -0.58 -2.57 -5.33
CA ILE A 107 -0.48 -1.55 -4.28
C ILE A 107 -1.86 -1.15 -3.80
N LYS A 108 -2.81 -0.90 -4.72
CA LYS A 108 -4.21 -0.62 -4.39
C LYS A 108 -4.78 -1.73 -3.50
N ASN A 109 -4.58 -2.97 -3.92
CA ASN A 109 -5.11 -4.13 -3.20
C ASN A 109 -4.43 -4.31 -1.84
N PHE A 110 -3.10 -4.15 -1.75
CA PHE A 110 -2.38 -4.16 -0.47
C PHE A 110 -2.96 -3.13 0.51
N LEU A 111 -3.15 -1.88 0.08
CA LEU A 111 -3.67 -0.80 0.93
C LEU A 111 -5.11 -1.08 1.39
N LEU A 112 -5.98 -1.56 0.50
CA LEU A 112 -7.37 -1.90 0.86
C LEU A 112 -7.42 -3.04 1.88
N ASN A 113 -6.66 -4.11 1.67
CA ASN A 113 -6.64 -5.26 2.58
C ASN A 113 -6.03 -4.89 3.95
N THR A 114 -4.93 -4.14 3.96
CA THR A 114 -4.32 -3.68 5.22
C THR A 114 -5.23 -2.72 6.00
N LEU A 115 -5.97 -1.84 5.32
CA LEU A 115 -6.99 -0.99 5.96
C LEU A 115 -8.12 -1.81 6.58
N GLN A 116 -8.61 -2.86 5.90
CA GLN A 116 -9.65 -3.76 6.46
C GLN A 116 -9.17 -4.49 7.72
N LEU A 117 -7.90 -4.91 7.74
CA LEU A 117 -7.28 -5.53 8.90
C LEU A 117 -7.16 -4.55 10.09
N GLN A 118 -6.97 -3.24 9.83
CA GLN A 118 -6.93 -2.22 10.89
C GLN A 118 -8.29 -1.98 11.54
N VAL A 119 -9.37 -1.90 10.75
CA VAL A 119 -10.72 -1.56 11.25
C VAL A 119 -11.33 -2.69 12.08
N THR A 120 -10.87 -3.93 11.91
CA THR A 120 -11.42 -5.10 12.60
C THR A 120 -10.95 -5.24 14.07
N VAL A 121 -10.03 -4.39 14.55
CA VAL A 121 -9.49 -4.45 15.94
C VAL A 121 -10.26 -3.55 16.93
N MET A 122 -11.45 -3.07 16.58
CA MET A 122 -12.36 -2.38 17.53
C MET A 122 -13.72 -3.09 17.63
N ILE A 123 -13.75 -4.27 18.25
CA ILE A 123 -14.96 -4.80 18.90
C ILE A 123 -14.58 -5.68 20.10
#